data_AF-A0A958IEY1-F1
#
_entry.id   AF-A0A958IEY1-F1
#
_cell.length_a   1.000
_cell.length_b   1.000
_cell.length_c   1.000
_cell.angle_alpha   90.00
_cell.angle_beta   90.00
_cell.angle_gamma   90.00
#
_symmetry.space_group_name_H-M   'P 1'
#
loop_
_entity.id
_entity.type
_entity.pdbx_description
1 polymer ?
#
loop_
_entity_poly.entity_id
_entity_poly.type
_entity_poly.pdbx_seq_one_letter_code
_entity_poly.pdbx_strand_id
1 'polypeptide(L)'
;MSLNQYKSCSNCGTELHGNYCSSCGQKQNSDYRIRHFLSESIEDYFNVDGKILTTIKILLSRPGQLSSDHYQGKRIRYIKPFQMFLISYLLFWVAAVSRGIYDFTLQEYLNWPPPSTELVRQFVQTALTKSSMTYAQYEAIFNANSDFLRKGLIAILIPLLALASWLLNYKQKRYYIQHLIFAIHFFTFYWFYVAIANLPLVRLVEYLGFWADTVLFYINNSVIFLYMFLSIRRIYPYSKPISVINAALIAFVVIGLLRAYRILLFFSTYLIT
;
A
#
# COMPACT_ATOMS: atom_id res chain seq x y z
N MET A 1 32.93 33.20 18.51
CA MET A 1 33.09 32.65 17.15
C MET A 1 32.34 31.32 17.06
N SER A 2 31.13 31.32 16.51
CA SER A 2 30.38 30.09 16.23
C SER A 2 30.90 29.49 14.93
N LEU A 3 31.56 28.33 15.00
CA LEU A 3 31.90 27.55 13.81
C LEU A 3 30.61 27.23 13.06
N ASN A 4 30.39 27.85 11.91
CA ASN A 4 29.37 27.44 10.96
C ASN A 4 29.72 26.02 10.51
N GLN A 5 29.07 25.03 11.12
CA GLN A 5 29.20 23.64 10.74
C GLN A 5 28.48 23.48 9.39
N TYR A 6 29.22 23.66 8.28
CA TYR A 6 28.70 23.39 6.94
C TYR A 6 28.21 21.94 6.92
N LYS A 7 26.90 21.76 6.74
CA LYS A 7 26.31 20.43 6.64
C LYS A 7 26.61 19.89 5.23
N SER A 8 26.94 18.61 5.12
CA SER A 8 27.01 17.92 3.83
C SER A 8 25.60 17.53 3.36
N CYS A 9 25.38 17.52 2.06
CA CYS A 9 24.13 17.07 1.46
C CYS A 9 23.86 15.59 1.77
N SER A 10 22.71 15.29 2.37
CA SER A 10 22.29 13.90 2.66
C SER A 10 22.14 12.99 1.44
N ASN A 11 22.04 13.55 0.23
CA ASN A 11 21.92 12.80 -1.02
C ASN A 11 23.27 12.59 -1.74
N CYS A 12 24.01 13.66 -2.00
CA CYS A 12 25.23 13.63 -2.82
C CYS A 12 26.54 13.93 -2.07
N GLY A 13 26.47 14.32 -0.79
CA GLY A 13 27.64 14.64 0.02
C GLY A 13 28.24 16.03 -0.22
N THR A 14 27.84 16.77 -1.26
CA THR A 14 28.33 18.14 -1.54
C THR A 14 28.07 19.07 -0.35
N GLU A 15 29.03 19.96 -0.08
CA GLU A 15 28.93 20.99 0.95
C GLU A 15 27.76 21.94 0.68
N LEU A 16 27.00 22.29 1.73
CA LEU A 16 25.80 23.10 1.62
C LEU A 16 26.09 24.56 1.98
N HIS A 17 25.83 25.46 1.03
CA HIS A 17 25.89 26.91 1.22
C HIS A 17 24.49 27.55 1.39
N GLY A 18 23.43 26.75 1.53
CA GLY A 18 22.05 27.22 1.66
C GLY A 18 21.04 26.09 1.92
N ASN A 19 19.75 26.39 1.77
CA ASN A 19 18.66 25.43 2.00
C ASN A 19 18.55 24.35 0.92
N TYR A 20 19.08 24.61 -0.28
CA TYR A 20 19.10 23.71 -1.42
C TYR A 20 20.55 23.35 -1.79
N CYS A 21 20.78 22.11 -2.19
CA CYS A 21 22.08 21.68 -2.68
C CYS A 21 22.30 22.15 -4.12
N SER A 22 23.43 22.81 -4.39
CA SER A 22 23.80 23.28 -5.73
C SER A 22 24.08 22.17 -6.73
N SER A 23 24.53 21.00 -6.27
CA SER A 23 24.88 19.86 -7.14
C SER A 23 23.65 19.03 -7.53
N CYS A 24 22.82 18.65 -6.55
CA CYS A 24 21.70 17.73 -6.80
C CYS A 24 20.31 18.37 -6.67
N GLY A 25 20.20 19.64 -6.28
CA GLY A 25 18.94 20.35 -6.10
C GLY A 25 18.16 20.01 -4.82
N GLN A 26 18.66 19.13 -3.95
CA GLN A 26 17.88 18.67 -2.80
C GLN A 26 17.75 19.73 -1.69
N LYS A 27 16.52 19.97 -1.24
CA LYS A 27 16.18 20.74 -0.02
C LYS A 27 16.56 19.98 1.26
N GLN A 28 17.30 20.63 2.18
CA GLN A 28 17.90 19.98 3.35
C GLN A 28 17.09 20.16 4.64
N ASN A 29 16.44 21.31 4.81
CA ASN A 29 15.50 21.52 5.91
C ASN A 29 14.13 20.98 5.50
N SER A 30 13.74 19.88 6.13
CA SER A 30 12.39 19.34 5.99
C SER A 30 11.78 19.14 7.36
N ASP A 31 10.64 19.76 7.57
CA ASP A 31 9.84 19.52 8.75
C ASP A 31 9.11 18.18 8.60
N TYR A 32 9.22 17.32 9.62
CA TYR A 32 8.40 16.10 9.75
C TYR A 32 6.97 16.43 10.23
N ARG A 33 6.45 17.61 9.89
CA ARG A 33 5.07 18.00 10.15
C ARG A 33 4.20 17.44 9.03
N ILE A 34 3.08 16.79 9.39
CA ILE A 34 2.22 16.11 8.41
C ILE A 34 1.65 17.06 7.36
N ARG A 35 1.35 18.31 7.76
CA ARG A 35 0.89 19.37 6.86
C ARG A 35 1.89 19.68 5.76
N HIS A 36 3.17 19.78 6.12
CA HIS A 36 4.24 20.08 5.16
C HIS A 36 4.50 18.90 4.21
N PHE A 37 4.40 17.66 4.70
CA PHE A 37 4.48 16.47 3.84
C PHE A 37 3.35 16.42 2.80
N LEU A 38 2.12 16.78 3.21
CA LEU A 38 0.97 16.82 2.30
C LEU A 38 1.08 17.96 1.28
N SER A 39 1.49 19.17 1.69
CA SER A 39 1.66 20.30 0.75
C SER A 39 2.74 20.02 -0.29
N GLU A 40 3.91 19.51 0.13
CA GLU A 40 4.97 19.12 -0.82
C GLU A 40 4.52 17.99 -1.76
N SER A 41 3.57 17.15 -1.36
CA SER A 41 3.08 16.06 -2.22
C SER A 41 2.14 16.54 -3.33
N ILE A 42 1.47 17.68 -3.15
CA ILE A 42 0.49 18.24 -4.10
C ILE A 42 1.17 19.15 -5.14
N GLU A 43 2.16 19.94 -4.73
CA GLU A 43 2.81 20.96 -5.59
C GLU A 43 3.62 20.37 -6.76
N ASP A 44 4.09 19.11 -6.67
CA ASP A 44 5.00 18.51 -7.66
C ASP A 44 4.37 17.35 -8.48
N TYR A 45 3.03 17.20 -8.47
CA TYR A 45 2.37 16.03 -9.06
C TYR A 45 2.62 15.84 -10.58
N PHE A 46 2.85 16.93 -11.32
CA PHE A 46 2.95 16.92 -12.79
C PHE A 46 4.38 16.82 -13.36
N ASN A 47 5.43 16.79 -12.51
CA ASN A 47 6.78 16.51 -12.98
C ASN A 47 7.02 15.00 -13.03
N VAL A 48 6.56 14.37 -14.12
CA VAL A 48 6.78 12.95 -14.39
C VAL A 48 8.21 12.75 -14.87
N ASP A 49 9.14 12.74 -13.92
CA ASP A 49 10.57 12.54 -14.16
C ASP A 49 10.88 11.12 -14.69
N GLY A 50 12.00 10.97 -15.41
CA GLY A 50 12.62 9.67 -15.76
C GLY A 50 13.02 8.77 -14.56
N LYS A 51 12.67 9.18 -13.33
CA LYS A 51 12.91 8.45 -12.08
C LYS A 51 11.92 7.31 -11.84
N ILE A 52 10.82 7.20 -12.60
CA ILE A 52 9.78 6.17 -12.40
C ILE A 52 10.40 4.77 -12.44
N LEU A 53 11.07 4.41 -13.53
CA LEU A 53 11.61 3.07 -13.73
C LEU A 53 12.65 2.71 -12.68
N THR A 54 13.51 3.66 -12.32
CA THR A 54 14.50 3.48 -11.25
C THR A 54 13.83 3.21 -9.91
N THR A 55 12.77 3.96 -9.59
CA THR A 55 12.05 3.85 -8.33
C THR A 55 11.28 2.52 -8.24
N ILE A 56 10.56 2.14 -9.30
CA ILE A 56 9.85 0.85 -9.39
C ILE A 56 10.83 -0.32 -9.29
N LYS A 57 11.95 -0.27 -10.03
CA LYS A 57 12.99 -1.31 -9.97
C LYS A 57 13.51 -1.49 -8.56
N ILE A 58 13.81 -0.41 -7.84
CA ILE A 58 14.30 -0.48 -6.46
C ILE A 58 13.21 -0.99 -5.51
N LEU A 59 11.96 -0.53 -5.67
CA LEU A 59 10.84 -1.00 -4.86
C LEU A 59 10.65 -2.51 -4.94
N LEU A 60 10.65 -3.07 -6.16
CA LEU A 60 10.40 -4.49 -6.39
C LEU A 60 11.62 -5.36 -6.03
N SER A 61 12.83 -4.91 -6.37
CA SER A 61 14.05 -5.70 -6.19
C SER A 61 14.70 -5.59 -4.80
N ARG A 62 14.45 -4.51 -4.06
CA ARG A 62 15.11 -4.22 -2.77
C ARG A 62 14.09 -3.71 -1.72
N PRO A 63 13.29 -4.61 -1.11
CA PRO A 63 12.23 -4.26 -0.15
C PRO A 63 12.68 -3.33 0.98
N GLY A 64 12.05 -2.17 1.14
CA GLY A 64 12.41 -1.21 2.18
C GLY A 64 13.64 -0.33 1.91
N GLN A 65 14.30 -0.45 0.75
CA GLN A 65 15.40 0.46 0.37
C GLN A 65 14.92 1.90 0.22
N LEU A 66 13.78 2.12 -0.46
CA LEU A 66 13.22 3.46 -0.63
C LEU A 66 12.89 4.12 0.72
N SER A 67 12.31 3.37 1.66
CA SER A 67 12.03 3.85 3.02
C SER A 67 13.33 4.17 3.75
N SER A 68 14.31 3.27 3.72
CA SER A 68 15.61 3.46 4.40
C SER A 68 16.36 4.68 3.86
N ASP A 69 16.41 4.84 2.53
CA ASP A 69 17.01 6.01 1.88
C ASP A 69 16.28 7.31 2.25
N HIS A 70 14.94 7.29 2.28
CA HIS A 70 14.16 8.44 2.73
C HIS A 70 14.47 8.80 4.19
N TYR A 71 14.62 7.80 5.07
CA TYR A 71 14.94 8.02 6.48
C TYR A 71 16.35 8.58 6.68
N GLN A 72 17.26 8.30 5.75
CA GLN A 72 18.60 8.88 5.67
C GLN A 72 18.62 10.27 4.99
N GLY A 73 17.48 10.76 4.51
CA GLY A 73 17.36 12.05 3.84
C GLY A 73 17.67 12.03 2.34
N LYS A 74 17.88 10.87 1.71
CA LYS A 74 18.13 10.72 0.26
C LYS A 74 16.81 10.73 -0.51
N ARG A 75 16.24 11.92 -0.77
CA ARG A 75 14.85 12.07 -1.23
C ARG A 75 14.71 12.41 -2.70
N ILE A 76 15.64 13.18 -3.26
CA ILE A 76 15.50 13.67 -4.65
C ILE A 76 15.72 12.60 -5.72
N ARG A 77 16.36 11.48 -5.34
CA ARG A 77 16.67 10.36 -6.24
C ARG A 77 15.43 9.60 -6.71
N TYR A 78 14.36 9.60 -5.91
CA TYR A 78 13.17 8.82 -6.13
C TYR A 78 11.95 9.69 -6.29
N ILE A 79 10.89 9.11 -6.84
CA ILE A 79 9.58 9.75 -6.86
C ILE A 79 9.06 9.91 -5.44
N LYS A 80 8.30 10.98 -5.19
CA LYS A 80 7.69 11.22 -3.89
C LYS A 80 6.78 10.04 -3.51
N PRO A 81 6.78 9.57 -2.26
CA PRO A 81 6.03 8.38 -1.87
C PRO A 81 4.54 8.45 -2.27
N PHE A 82 3.88 9.58 -2.03
CA PHE A 82 2.46 9.76 -2.34
C PHE A 82 2.17 9.67 -3.85
N GLN A 83 2.96 10.37 -4.67
CA GLN A 83 2.86 10.29 -6.14
C GLN A 83 3.08 8.86 -6.63
N MET A 84 4.02 8.13 -6.02
CA MET A 84 4.27 6.73 -6.36
C MET A 84 3.06 5.83 -6.07
N PHE A 85 2.39 6.02 -4.93
CA PHE A 85 1.17 5.30 -4.60
C PHE A 85 0.06 5.58 -5.62
N LEU A 86 -0.19 6.85 -5.94
CA LEU A 86 -1.21 7.24 -6.92
C LEU A 86 -0.97 6.61 -8.29
N ILE A 87 0.28 6.67 -8.79
CA ILE A 87 0.65 6.03 -10.06
C ILE A 87 0.43 4.51 -9.98
N SER A 88 0.88 3.85 -8.90
CA SER A 88 0.72 2.40 -8.77
C SER A 88 -0.75 1.97 -8.68
N TYR A 89 -1.58 2.75 -7.98
CA TYR A 89 -3.00 2.48 -7.82
C TYR A 89 -3.75 2.68 -9.14
N LEU A 90 -3.43 3.74 -9.88
CA LEU A 90 -3.96 3.97 -11.23
C LEU A 90 -3.57 2.84 -12.18
N LEU A 91 -2.29 2.42 -12.19
CA LEU A 91 -1.82 1.33 -13.04
C LEU A 91 -2.48 0.00 -12.70
N PHE A 92 -2.65 -0.31 -11.41
CA PHE A 92 -3.40 -1.48 -10.97
C PHE A 92 -4.84 -1.42 -11.48
N TRP A 93 -5.52 -0.28 -11.35
CA TRP A 93 -6.90 -0.13 -11.80
C TRP A 93 -7.03 -0.30 -13.33
N VAL A 94 -6.15 0.32 -14.13
CA VAL A 94 -6.10 0.12 -15.58
C VAL A 94 -5.85 -1.35 -15.93
N ALA A 95 -4.92 -2.01 -15.23
CA ALA A 95 -4.61 -3.42 -15.43
C ALA A 95 -5.78 -4.35 -15.07
N ALA A 96 -6.54 -4.03 -14.01
CA ALA A 96 -7.71 -4.79 -13.57
C ALA A 96 -8.87 -4.65 -14.58
N VAL A 97 -9.19 -3.41 -14.99
CA VAL A 97 -10.25 -3.13 -15.99
C VAL A 97 -9.94 -3.81 -17.32
N SER A 98 -8.70 -3.67 -17.83
CA SER A 98 -8.30 -4.28 -19.11
C SER A 98 -8.42 -5.81 -19.15
N ARG A 99 -8.45 -6.46 -17.98
CA ARG A 99 -8.55 -7.92 -17.85
C ARG A 99 -9.94 -8.39 -17.39
N GLY A 100 -10.90 -7.48 -17.20
CA GLY A 100 -12.24 -7.78 -16.72
C GLY A 100 -12.27 -8.35 -15.30
N ILE A 101 -11.26 -8.04 -14.48
CA ILE A 101 -11.12 -8.55 -13.11
C ILE A 101 -11.64 -7.46 -12.18
N TYR A 102 -12.79 -7.71 -11.55
CA TYR A 102 -13.44 -6.78 -10.64
C TYR A 102 -13.45 -7.36 -9.23
N ASP A 103 -12.35 -7.24 -8.48
CA ASP A 103 -12.07 -7.98 -7.23
C ASP A 103 -13.04 -7.81 -6.03
N PHE A 104 -14.15 -7.07 -6.21
CA PHE A 104 -15.16 -6.86 -5.16
C PHE A 104 -16.61 -6.87 -5.68
N THR A 105 -16.92 -7.72 -6.66
CA THR A 105 -18.31 -7.95 -7.10
C THR A 105 -19.11 -8.73 -6.05
N LEU A 106 -20.44 -8.64 -6.11
CA LEU A 106 -21.32 -9.45 -5.27
C LEU A 106 -21.02 -10.94 -5.39
N GLN A 107 -20.80 -11.43 -6.61
CA GLN A 107 -20.48 -12.83 -6.86
C GLN A 107 -19.16 -13.26 -6.20
N GLU A 108 -18.15 -12.40 -6.20
CA GLU A 108 -16.90 -12.70 -5.49
C GLU A 108 -17.04 -12.67 -3.98
N TYR A 109 -17.94 -11.85 -3.41
CA TYR A 109 -18.27 -11.93 -1.99
C TYR A 109 -18.96 -13.24 -1.63
N LEU A 110 -19.72 -13.83 -2.56
CA LEU A 110 -20.32 -15.15 -2.38
C LEU A 110 -19.28 -16.28 -2.49
N ASN A 111 -18.30 -16.14 -3.38
CA ASN A 111 -17.28 -17.16 -3.63
C ASN A 111 -16.08 -17.10 -2.67
N TRP A 112 -15.68 -15.89 -2.27
CA TRP A 112 -14.46 -15.65 -1.52
C TRP A 112 -14.77 -14.86 -0.24
N PRO A 113 -14.99 -15.48 0.93
CA PRO A 113 -15.14 -14.73 2.18
C PRO A 113 -13.83 -14.01 2.57
N PRO A 114 -13.85 -12.92 3.37
CA PRO A 114 -14.94 -12.43 4.21
C PRO A 114 -15.82 -11.29 3.61
N PRO A 115 -17.02 -11.00 4.17
CA PRO A 115 -17.68 -11.71 5.28
C PRO A 115 -18.12 -13.12 4.86
N SER A 116 -18.64 -13.93 5.79
CA SER A 116 -19.03 -15.31 5.46
C SER A 116 -20.10 -15.33 4.37
N THR A 117 -20.03 -16.28 3.46
CA THR A 117 -20.99 -16.44 2.35
C THR A 117 -22.44 -16.48 2.84
N GLU A 118 -22.68 -17.13 3.98
CA GLU A 118 -24.01 -17.19 4.60
C GLU A 118 -24.50 -15.81 5.05
N LEU A 119 -23.64 -15.01 5.67
CA LEU A 119 -23.96 -13.64 6.04
C LEU A 119 -24.25 -12.81 4.78
N VAL A 120 -23.42 -12.92 3.74
CA VAL A 120 -23.66 -12.23 2.47
C VAL A 120 -25.05 -12.56 1.93
N ARG A 121 -25.42 -13.85 1.87
CA ARG A 121 -26.73 -14.30 1.38
C ARG A 121 -27.89 -13.70 2.20
N GLN A 122 -27.78 -13.73 3.53
CA GLN A 122 -28.82 -13.20 4.42
C GLN A 122 -29.06 -11.70 4.21
N PHE A 123 -27.98 -10.92 4.10
CA PHE A 123 -28.08 -9.48 3.87
C PHE A 123 -28.64 -9.19 2.48
N VAL A 124 -28.19 -9.89 1.43
CA VAL A 124 -28.72 -9.72 0.07
C VAL A 124 -30.21 -10.06 0.01
N GLN A 125 -30.65 -11.17 0.62
CA GLN A 125 -32.07 -11.53 0.69
C GLN A 125 -32.90 -10.47 1.43
N THR A 126 -32.35 -9.92 2.52
CA THR A 126 -32.99 -8.83 3.27
C THR A 126 -33.12 -7.56 2.43
N ALA A 127 -32.13 -7.23 1.60
CA ALA A 127 -32.23 -6.10 0.68
C ALA A 127 -33.30 -6.34 -0.39
N LEU A 128 -33.30 -7.50 -1.05
CA LEU A 128 -34.25 -7.84 -2.12
C LEU A 128 -35.71 -7.80 -1.65
N THR A 129 -35.98 -8.32 -0.45
CA THR A 129 -37.32 -8.29 0.15
C THR A 129 -37.79 -6.87 0.49
N LYS A 130 -36.87 -5.95 0.78
CA LYS A 130 -37.19 -4.56 1.10
C LYS A 130 -37.29 -3.64 -0.12
N SER A 131 -36.49 -3.87 -1.17
CA SER A 131 -36.36 -2.95 -2.30
C SER A 131 -37.22 -3.30 -3.51
N SER A 132 -37.97 -4.42 -3.48
CA SER A 132 -38.73 -4.96 -4.63
C SER A 132 -37.90 -5.13 -5.91
N MET A 133 -36.58 -5.18 -5.80
CA MET A 133 -35.65 -5.35 -6.92
C MET A 133 -35.51 -6.82 -7.31
N THR A 134 -35.24 -7.08 -8.58
CA THR A 134 -34.73 -8.38 -9.01
C THR A 134 -33.26 -8.56 -8.59
N TYR A 135 -32.79 -9.81 -8.49
CA TYR A 135 -31.38 -10.10 -8.18
C TYR A 135 -30.40 -9.39 -9.14
N ALA A 136 -30.68 -9.45 -10.45
CA ALA A 136 -29.83 -8.83 -11.46
C ALA A 136 -29.75 -7.30 -11.32
N GLN A 137 -30.86 -6.65 -10.97
CA GLN A 137 -30.88 -5.20 -10.70
C GLN A 137 -30.05 -4.88 -9.46
N TYR A 138 -30.23 -5.63 -8.36
CA TYR A 138 -29.46 -5.44 -7.14
C TYR A 138 -27.96 -5.64 -7.36
N GLU A 139 -27.58 -6.71 -8.05
CA GLU A 139 -26.18 -7.02 -8.38
C GLU A 139 -25.52 -5.89 -9.17
N ALA A 140 -26.21 -5.35 -10.18
CA ALA A 140 -25.68 -4.24 -10.98
C ALA A 140 -25.42 -2.98 -10.14
N ILE A 141 -26.37 -2.61 -9.27
CA ILE A 141 -26.23 -1.44 -8.39
C ILE A 141 -25.15 -1.69 -7.33
N PHE A 142 -25.13 -2.87 -6.71
CA PHE A 142 -24.11 -3.27 -5.74
C PHE A 142 -22.71 -3.18 -6.34
N ASN A 143 -22.50 -3.73 -7.53
CA ASN A 143 -21.20 -3.73 -8.19
C ASN A 143 -20.73 -2.31 -8.56
N ALA A 144 -21.64 -1.44 -9.01
CA ALA A 144 -21.34 -0.04 -9.28
C ALA A 144 -20.95 0.74 -8.01
N ASN A 145 -21.72 0.54 -6.93
CA ASN A 145 -21.47 1.14 -5.62
C ASN A 145 -20.14 0.66 -5.01
N SER A 146 -19.84 -0.64 -5.14
CA SER A 146 -18.57 -1.24 -4.69
C SER A 146 -17.38 -0.63 -5.42
N ASP A 147 -17.44 -0.49 -6.76
CA ASP A 147 -16.35 0.13 -7.53
C ASP A 147 -16.13 1.60 -7.15
N PHE A 148 -17.21 2.34 -6.86
CA PHE A 148 -17.10 3.71 -6.37
C PHE A 148 -16.44 3.79 -5.00
N LEU A 149 -16.93 3.04 -4.01
CA LEU A 149 -16.44 3.09 -2.62
C LEU A 149 -14.99 2.60 -2.50
N ARG A 150 -14.62 1.57 -3.26
CA ARG A 150 -13.28 0.97 -3.25
C ARG A 150 -12.18 2.00 -3.53
N LYS A 151 -12.44 2.96 -4.43
CA LYS A 151 -11.50 4.03 -4.84
C LYS A 151 -11.11 4.95 -3.70
N GLY A 152 -12.00 5.19 -2.74
CA GLY A 152 -11.74 6.04 -1.58
C GLY A 152 -11.20 5.26 -0.38
N LEU A 153 -11.85 4.14 -0.02
CA LEU A 153 -11.60 3.43 1.23
C LEU A 153 -10.19 2.84 1.34
N ILE A 154 -9.55 2.55 0.20
CA ILE A 154 -8.24 1.89 0.17
C ILE A 154 -7.13 2.73 0.79
N ALA A 155 -7.26 4.05 0.71
CA ALA A 155 -6.29 4.99 1.28
C ALA A 155 -6.26 4.94 2.81
N ILE A 156 -7.33 4.46 3.46
CA ILE A 156 -7.43 4.31 4.93
C ILE A 156 -6.45 3.25 5.44
N LEU A 157 -6.10 2.27 4.61
CA LEU A 157 -5.16 1.21 4.99
C LEU A 157 -3.76 1.74 5.31
N ILE A 158 -3.34 2.81 4.62
CA ILE A 158 -2.00 3.41 4.75
C ILE A 158 -1.77 3.97 6.16
N PRO A 159 -2.58 4.93 6.67
CA PRO A 159 -2.38 5.48 8.02
C PRO A 159 -2.58 4.44 9.12
N LEU A 160 -3.44 3.43 8.92
CA LEU A 160 -3.63 2.34 9.88
C LEU A 160 -2.40 1.43 9.96
N LEU A 161 -1.82 1.06 8.82
CA LEU A 161 -0.57 0.30 8.81
C LEU A 161 0.60 1.12 9.37
N ALA A 162 0.64 2.41 9.06
CA ALA A 162 1.64 3.34 9.61
C ALA A 162 1.53 3.41 11.14
N LEU A 163 0.31 3.51 11.68
CA LEU A 163 0.04 3.51 13.11
C LEU A 163 0.49 2.20 13.76
N ALA A 164 0.11 1.06 13.20
CA ALA A 164 0.52 -0.24 13.74
C ALA A 164 2.05 -0.43 13.70
N SER A 165 2.69 -0.06 12.59
CA SER A 165 4.15 -0.09 12.46
C SER A 165 4.81 0.83 13.49
N TRP A 166 4.26 2.03 13.71
CA TRP A 166 4.76 2.98 14.69
C TRP A 166 4.64 2.47 16.12
N LEU A 167 3.49 1.89 16.50
CA LEU A 167 3.27 1.30 17.82
C LEU A 167 4.23 0.13 18.09
N LEU A 168 4.34 -0.81 17.15
CA LEU A 168 5.22 -1.98 17.28
C LEU A 168 6.71 -1.62 17.33
N ASN A 169 7.08 -0.49 16.71
CA ASN A 169 8.47 -0.03 16.62
C ASN A 169 8.71 1.27 17.41
N TYR A 170 7.83 1.61 18.35
CA TYR A 170 7.85 2.87 19.10
C TYR A 170 9.21 3.14 19.77
N LYS A 171 9.86 2.08 20.28
CA LYS A 171 11.18 2.16 20.93
C LYS A 171 12.30 2.67 20.01
N GLN A 172 12.10 2.65 18.69
CA GLN A 172 13.06 3.16 17.70
C GLN A 172 13.08 4.68 17.59
N LYS A 173 12.17 5.39 18.29
CA LYS A 173 12.07 6.86 18.35
C LYS A 173 12.02 7.51 16.96
N ARG A 174 11.41 6.82 15.99
CA ARG A 174 11.18 7.31 14.63
C ARG A 174 9.87 8.10 14.58
N TYR A 175 9.80 9.08 13.69
CA TYR A 175 8.61 9.93 13.52
C TYR A 175 7.49 9.14 12.83
N TYR A 176 6.22 9.44 13.14
CA TYR A 176 5.07 8.80 12.48
C TYR A 176 5.13 8.90 10.94
N ILE A 177 5.57 10.03 10.39
CA ILE A 177 5.73 10.23 8.93
C ILE A 177 6.66 9.19 8.31
N GLN A 178 7.70 8.75 9.03
CA GLN A 178 8.59 7.72 8.53
C GLN A 178 7.81 6.40 8.35
N HIS A 179 7.01 6.00 9.33
CA HIS A 179 6.11 4.84 9.22
C HIS A 179 5.04 5.00 8.15
N LEU A 180 4.54 6.23 7.94
CA LEU A 180 3.61 6.54 6.86
C LEU A 180 4.23 6.29 5.49
N ILE A 181 5.46 6.76 5.28
CA ILE A 181 6.22 6.53 4.05
C ILE A 181 6.49 5.05 3.84
N PHE A 182 6.81 4.31 4.91
CA PHE A 182 6.96 2.87 4.84
C PHE A 182 5.66 2.16 4.42
N ALA A 183 4.52 2.54 5.00
CA ALA A 183 3.22 2.00 4.63
C ALA A 183 2.88 2.31 3.16
N ILE A 184 3.15 3.54 2.70
CA ILE A 184 2.99 3.94 1.30
C ILE A 184 3.82 3.05 0.36
N HIS A 185 5.11 2.86 0.64
CA HIS A 185 5.96 2.00 -0.18
C HIS A 185 5.46 0.54 -0.16
N PHE A 186 5.01 0.03 0.98
CA PHE A 186 4.44 -1.31 1.08
C PHE A 186 3.20 -1.47 0.19
N PHE A 187 2.21 -0.58 0.30
CA PHE A 187 0.99 -0.69 -0.51
C PHE A 187 1.28 -0.48 -2.00
N THR A 188 2.22 0.40 -2.34
CA THR A 188 2.70 0.56 -3.72
C THR A 188 3.27 -0.75 -4.25
N PHE A 189 4.14 -1.42 -3.46
CA PHE A 189 4.69 -2.73 -3.83
C PHE A 189 3.57 -3.76 -3.98
N TYR A 190 2.64 -3.80 -3.04
CA TYR A 190 1.53 -4.74 -3.04
C TYR A 190 0.67 -4.59 -4.30
N TRP A 191 0.33 -3.37 -4.72
CA TRP A 191 -0.41 -3.13 -5.97
C TRP A 191 0.34 -3.60 -7.21
N PHE A 192 1.65 -3.35 -7.29
CA PHE A 192 2.45 -3.88 -8.40
C PHE A 192 2.54 -5.40 -8.38
N TYR A 193 2.72 -6.00 -7.20
CA TYR A 193 2.74 -7.46 -7.05
C TYR A 193 1.40 -8.06 -7.48
N VAL A 194 0.27 -7.50 -7.04
CA VAL A 194 -1.05 -7.98 -7.46
C VAL A 194 -1.21 -7.86 -8.98
N ALA A 195 -0.96 -6.67 -9.54
CA ALA A 195 -1.16 -6.38 -10.96
C ALA A 195 -0.27 -7.24 -11.89
N ILE A 196 1.01 -7.42 -11.54
CA ILE A 196 2.02 -8.00 -12.45
C ILE A 196 2.21 -9.49 -12.19
N ALA A 197 2.22 -9.92 -10.92
CA ALA A 197 2.57 -11.28 -10.55
C ALA A 197 1.34 -12.11 -10.11
N ASN A 198 0.47 -11.54 -9.27
CA ASN A 198 -0.64 -12.33 -8.72
C ASN A 198 -1.71 -12.66 -9.77
N LEU A 199 -2.12 -11.68 -10.59
CA LEU A 199 -3.13 -11.92 -11.63
C LEU A 199 -2.79 -13.08 -12.60
N PRO A 200 -1.59 -13.15 -13.24
CA PRO A 200 -1.24 -14.30 -14.06
C PRO A 200 -1.07 -15.59 -13.25
N LEU A 201 -0.63 -15.48 -12.00
CA LEU A 201 -0.51 -16.63 -11.10
C LEU A 201 -1.88 -17.25 -10.80
N VAL A 202 -2.94 -16.46 -10.60
CA VAL A 202 -4.31 -17.00 -10.40
C VAL A 202 -4.70 -17.89 -11.58
N ARG A 203 -4.58 -17.36 -12.80
CA ARG A 203 -4.92 -18.12 -14.03
C ARG A 203 -4.09 -19.39 -14.19
N LEU A 204 -2.80 -19.32 -13.87
CA LEU A 204 -1.91 -20.47 -13.92
C LEU A 204 -2.31 -21.54 -12.91
N VAL A 205 -2.56 -21.16 -11.66
CA VAL A 205 -2.91 -22.11 -10.60
C VAL A 205 -4.30 -22.71 -10.83
N GLU A 206 -5.26 -21.93 -11.31
CA GLU A 206 -6.58 -22.42 -11.75
C GLU A 206 -6.45 -23.43 -12.90
N TYR A 207 -5.63 -23.13 -13.91
CA TYR A 207 -5.35 -24.04 -15.03
C TYR A 207 -4.74 -25.36 -14.56
N LEU A 208 -3.88 -25.34 -13.53
CA LEU A 208 -3.27 -26.53 -12.94
C LEU A 208 -4.23 -27.33 -12.05
N GLY A 209 -5.41 -26.79 -11.72
CA GLY A 209 -6.53 -27.54 -11.13
C GLY A 209 -6.42 -27.92 -9.64
N PHE A 210 -5.30 -27.62 -8.96
CA PHE A 210 -5.09 -28.03 -7.57
C PHE A 210 -5.19 -26.87 -6.59
N TRP A 211 -6.25 -26.87 -5.78
CA TRP A 211 -6.38 -26.08 -4.53
C TRP A 211 -6.02 -24.60 -4.70
N ALA A 212 -6.47 -23.99 -5.79
CA ALA A 212 -5.92 -22.72 -6.25
C ALA A 212 -5.92 -21.64 -5.16
N ASP A 213 -7.00 -21.59 -4.39
CA ASP A 213 -7.22 -20.55 -3.39
C ASP A 213 -6.34 -20.75 -2.17
N THR A 214 -6.13 -22.01 -1.80
CA THR A 214 -5.25 -22.39 -0.70
C THR A 214 -3.81 -22.05 -1.08
N VAL A 215 -3.39 -22.42 -2.30
CA VAL A 215 -2.07 -22.11 -2.83
C VAL A 215 -1.85 -20.59 -2.92
N LEU A 216 -2.79 -19.86 -3.53
CA LEU A 216 -2.74 -18.41 -3.66
C LEU A 216 -2.75 -17.72 -2.30
N PHE A 217 -3.52 -18.22 -1.33
CA PHE A 217 -3.49 -17.73 0.04
C PHE A 217 -2.08 -17.83 0.61
N TYR A 218 -1.46 -19.01 0.59
CA TYR A 218 -0.11 -19.16 1.15
C TYR A 218 0.92 -18.30 0.41
N ILE A 219 0.90 -18.26 -0.93
CA ILE A 219 1.81 -17.43 -1.72
C ILE A 219 1.67 -15.95 -1.36
N ASN A 220 0.45 -15.43 -1.34
CA ASN A 220 0.19 -14.02 -1.02
C ASN A 220 0.66 -13.66 0.40
N ASN A 221 0.38 -14.52 1.39
CA ASN A 221 0.82 -14.29 2.76
C ASN A 221 2.35 -14.39 2.91
N SER A 222 3.00 -15.33 2.22
CA SER A 222 4.45 -15.46 2.18
C SER A 222 5.11 -14.23 1.56
N VAL A 223 4.57 -13.69 0.46
CA VAL A 223 5.09 -12.46 -0.17
C VAL A 223 5.01 -11.27 0.78
N ILE A 224 3.87 -11.08 1.47
CA ILE A 224 3.72 -10.02 2.47
C ILE A 224 4.75 -10.19 3.60
N PHE A 225 4.85 -11.40 4.16
CA PHE A 225 5.80 -11.69 5.24
C PHE A 225 7.25 -11.44 4.81
N LEU A 226 7.66 -11.95 3.64
CA LEU A 226 9.02 -11.77 3.12
C LEU A 226 9.34 -10.30 2.89
N TYR A 227 8.42 -9.53 2.29
CA TYR A 227 8.62 -8.10 2.10
C TYR A 227 8.79 -7.38 3.44
N MET A 228 7.97 -7.69 4.44
CA MET A 228 8.06 -7.12 5.78
C MET A 228 9.38 -7.46 6.45
N PHE A 229 9.78 -8.73 6.41
CA PHE A 229 11.04 -9.19 6.99
C PHE A 229 12.25 -8.48 6.39
N LEU A 230 12.33 -8.44 5.06
CA LEU A 230 13.43 -7.77 4.34
C LEU A 230 13.45 -6.26 4.62
N SER A 231 12.28 -5.63 4.70
CA SER A 231 12.18 -4.19 4.97
C SER A 231 12.56 -3.85 6.41
N ILE A 232 12.07 -4.60 7.40
CA ILE A 232 12.40 -4.39 8.83
C ILE A 232 13.88 -4.56 9.06
N ARG A 233 14.49 -5.61 8.49
CA ARG A 233 15.94 -5.86 8.55
C ARG A 233 16.77 -4.72 7.97
N ARG A 234 16.23 -3.97 7.02
CA ARG A 234 16.90 -2.86 6.35
C ARG A 234 16.69 -1.52 7.06
N ILE A 235 15.55 -1.35 7.74
CA ILE A 235 15.15 -0.08 8.36
C ILE A 235 15.57 -0.01 9.83
N TYR A 236 15.48 -1.12 10.57
CA TYR A 236 15.69 -1.16 12.01
C TYR A 236 16.91 -1.99 12.38
N PRO A 237 17.70 -1.56 13.38
CA PRO A 237 18.89 -2.29 13.85
C PRO A 237 18.51 -3.45 14.79
N TYR A 238 17.57 -4.31 14.38
CA TYR A 238 17.15 -5.46 15.16
C TYR A 238 18.01 -6.70 14.89
N SER A 239 18.11 -7.58 15.89
CA SER A 239 18.62 -8.95 15.67
C SER A 239 17.68 -9.74 14.76
N LYS A 240 18.16 -10.82 14.14
CA LYS A 240 17.36 -11.68 13.25
C LYS A 240 16.05 -12.17 13.90
N PRO A 241 16.02 -12.75 15.12
CA PRO A 241 14.77 -13.24 15.70
C PRO A 241 13.76 -12.13 15.97
N ILE A 242 14.21 -10.97 16.47
CA ILE A 242 13.34 -9.81 16.70
C ILE A 242 12.75 -9.31 15.37
N SER A 243 13.54 -9.34 14.29
CA SER A 243 13.08 -8.94 12.97
C SER A 243 12.01 -9.88 12.42
N VAL A 244 12.14 -11.19 12.64
CA VAL A 244 11.14 -12.20 12.26
C VAL A 244 9.84 -11.96 13.03
N ILE A 245 9.91 -11.81 14.35
CA ILE A 245 8.73 -11.58 15.20
C ILE A 245 8.00 -10.29 14.79
N ASN A 246 8.74 -9.19 14.63
CA ASN A 246 8.17 -7.91 14.21
C ASN A 246 7.54 -8.01 12.80
N ALA A 247 8.20 -8.69 11.87
CA ALA A 247 7.68 -8.93 10.52
C ALA A 247 6.39 -9.75 10.54
N ALA A 248 6.33 -10.80 11.35
CA ALA A 248 5.14 -11.62 11.52
C ALA A 248 3.98 -10.81 12.10
N LEU A 249 4.23 -9.97 13.12
CA LEU A 249 3.21 -9.11 13.72
C LEU A 249 2.69 -8.06 12.72
N ILE A 250 3.58 -7.39 11.98
CA ILE A 250 3.16 -6.42 10.97
C ILE A 250 2.43 -7.11 9.81
N ALA A 251 2.90 -8.26 9.35
CA ALA A 251 2.21 -9.04 8.31
C ALA A 251 0.81 -9.47 8.77
N PHE A 252 0.68 -9.95 10.01
CA PHE A 252 -0.62 -10.27 10.61
C PHE A 252 -1.56 -9.06 10.63
N VAL A 253 -1.06 -7.88 11.01
CA VAL A 253 -1.84 -6.64 10.96
C VAL A 253 -2.27 -6.32 9.52
N VAL A 254 -1.37 -6.42 8.54
CA VAL A 254 -1.72 -6.18 7.13
C VAL A 254 -2.83 -7.11 6.67
N ILE A 255 -2.72 -8.41 6.96
CA ILE A 255 -3.73 -9.41 6.58
C ILE A 255 -5.07 -9.09 7.23
N GLY A 256 -5.05 -8.75 8.53
CA GLY A 256 -6.23 -8.31 9.26
C GLY A 256 -6.85 -7.04 8.67
N LEU A 257 -6.04 -6.05 8.32
CA LEU A 257 -6.49 -4.80 7.69
C LEU A 257 -7.11 -5.04 6.30
N LEU A 258 -6.51 -5.89 5.47
CA LEU A 258 -7.05 -6.24 4.14
C LEU A 258 -8.40 -6.98 4.28
N ARG A 259 -8.53 -7.88 5.26
CA ARG A 259 -9.79 -8.57 5.56
C ARG A 259 -10.85 -7.63 6.11
N ALA A 260 -10.48 -6.77 7.06
CA ALA A 260 -11.38 -5.77 7.63
C ALA A 260 -11.86 -4.77 6.57
N TYR A 261 -10.97 -4.35 5.66
CA TYR A 261 -11.31 -3.51 4.52
C TYR A 261 -12.35 -4.16 3.62
N ARG A 262 -12.18 -5.45 3.30
CA ARG A 262 -13.14 -6.18 2.46
C ARG A 262 -14.53 -6.27 3.11
N ILE A 263 -14.57 -6.51 4.43
CA ILE A 263 -15.82 -6.52 5.23
C ILE A 263 -16.46 -5.13 5.26
N LEU A 264 -15.66 -4.09 5.54
CA LEU A 264 -16.13 -2.71 5.57
C LEU A 264 -16.72 -2.32 4.22
N LEU A 265 -16.02 -2.61 3.12
CA LEU A 265 -16.49 -2.33 1.77
C LEU A 265 -17.82 -3.05 1.49
N PHE A 266 -17.98 -4.31 1.88
CA PHE A 266 -19.24 -5.04 1.72
C PHE A 266 -20.39 -4.33 2.44
N PHE A 267 -20.24 -4.05 3.73
CA PHE A 267 -21.32 -3.44 4.52
C PHE A 267 -21.62 -2.00 4.08
N SER A 268 -20.58 -1.21 3.77
CA SER A 268 -20.77 0.13 3.22
C SER A 268 -21.50 0.09 1.89
N THR A 269 -21.16 -0.85 1.00
CA THR A 269 -21.85 -1.04 -0.29
C THR A 269 -23.30 -1.47 -0.09
N TYR A 270 -23.54 -2.44 0.79
CA TYR A 270 -24.88 -2.91 1.15
C TYR A 270 -25.77 -1.78 1.68
N LEU A 271 -25.23 -0.85 2.49
CA LEU A 271 -26.01 0.25 3.08
C LEU A 271 -26.44 1.31 2.05
N ILE A 272 -25.71 1.44 0.94
CA ILE A 272 -25.99 2.43 -0.11
C ILE A 272 -26.63 1.82 -1.36
N THR A 273 -26.85 0.50 -1.37
CA THR A 273 -27.51 -0.25 -2.44
C THR A 273 -28.94 -0.55 -2.05
#